data_AF-A0AAV1QK43-F1
#
_entry.id   AF-A0AAV1QK43-F1
#
_cell.length_a   1.000
_cell.length_b   1.000
_cell.length_c   1.000
_cell.angle_alpha   90.00
_cell.angle_beta   90.00
_cell.angle_gamma   90.00
#
_symmetry.space_group_name_H-M   'P 1'
#
loop_
_entity.id
_entity.type
_entity.pdbx_description
1 polymer ?
#
loop_
_entity_poly.entity_id
_entity_poly.type
_entity_poly.pdbx_seq_one_letter_code
_entity_poly.pdbx_strand_id
1 'polypeptide(L)'
;KQVYLKRDGHVVTADQDPSYVNRVQLKDDEMKNGELSLILKDVNSNDEGRYECLYKEKTGGRRKRVLDFNFSPKFMVYLNVKDPQNQNPLKEITANPGDDVTLPCEALNYVNITLVEWMTSDVSVCKFENRQTFPKQQHPSYENRVQLKDTEMKNGDLSLTLKNVKSSDDGIYMCLYAGMKGTEKIQLMKIVHLTVEDGSSWGVQLGLGLTVAALAVALLGYVIKKLYKCMKDDDRL
;
A
#
# COMPACT_ATOMS: atom_id res chain seq x y z
N LYS A 1 16.81 -5.40 14.59
CA LYS A 1 17.36 -4.27 15.38
C LYS A 1 16.26 -3.76 16.28
N GLN A 2 16.51 -3.51 17.57
CA GLN A 2 15.48 -2.92 18.44
C GLN A 2 15.48 -1.41 18.25
N VAL A 3 14.41 -0.89 17.63
CA VAL A 3 14.27 0.54 17.33
C VAL A 3 13.84 1.32 18.57
N TYR A 4 12.80 0.84 19.26
CA TYR A 4 12.23 1.46 20.45
C TYR A 4 11.55 0.40 21.31
N LEU A 5 11.65 0.53 22.64
CA LEU A 5 10.95 -0.33 23.58
C LEU A 5 10.46 0.49 24.78
N LYS A 6 9.15 0.41 25.06
CA LYS A 6 8.56 0.94 26.28
C LYS A 6 7.91 -0.19 27.07
N ARG A 7 8.26 -0.32 28.35
CA ARG A 7 7.74 -1.34 29.26
C ARG A 7 7.35 -0.69 30.57
N ASP A 8 6.14 -0.98 31.04
CA ASP A 8 5.63 -0.48 32.33
C ASP A 8 5.79 1.03 32.51
N GLY A 9 5.54 1.81 31.46
CA GLY A 9 5.63 3.27 31.47
C GLY A 9 7.05 3.82 31.25
N HIS A 10 8.08 2.98 31.20
CA HIS A 10 9.47 3.40 31.10
C HIS A 10 10.08 3.00 29.76
N VAL A 11 10.88 3.91 29.18
CA VAL A 11 11.66 3.62 27.98
C VAL A 11 12.86 2.75 28.37
N VAL A 12 13.05 1.64 27.64
CA VAL A 12 14.14 0.69 27.88
C VAL A 12 15.17 0.86 26.76
N THR A 13 16.35 1.38 27.11
CA THR A 13 17.41 1.72 26.15
C THR A 13 18.55 0.71 26.09
N ALA A 14 18.63 -0.23 27.04
CA ALA A 14 19.76 -1.17 27.18
C ALA A 14 20.08 -1.96 25.90
N ASP A 15 19.03 -2.39 25.18
CA ASP A 15 19.15 -3.17 23.94
C ASP A 15 18.82 -2.36 22.68
N GLN A 16 18.66 -1.04 22.81
CA GLN A 16 18.31 -0.18 21.68
C GLN A 16 19.48 -0.09 20.69
N ASP A 17 19.19 -0.23 19.40
CA ASP A 17 20.20 -0.09 18.37
C ASP A 17 20.75 1.36 18.38
N PRO A 18 22.09 1.55 18.46
CA PRO A 18 22.71 2.87 18.58
C PRO A 18 22.30 3.86 17.48
N SER A 19 21.98 3.36 16.28
CA SER A 19 21.56 4.21 15.16
C SER A 19 20.22 4.91 15.38
N TYR A 20 19.41 4.46 16.37
CA TYR A 20 18.10 5.04 16.68
C TYR A 20 18.08 5.83 18.00
N VAL A 21 19.15 5.78 18.79
CA VAL A 21 19.24 6.48 20.08
C VAL A 21 19.06 7.98 19.85
N ASN A 22 18.23 8.63 20.68
CA ASN A 22 17.83 10.04 20.58
C ASN A 22 17.07 10.45 19.31
N ARG A 23 16.80 9.52 18.39
CA ARG A 23 16.07 9.79 17.15
C ARG A 23 14.63 9.32 17.19
N VAL A 24 14.26 8.47 18.14
CA VAL A 24 12.91 7.89 18.22
C VAL A 24 12.15 8.28 19.49
N GLN A 25 10.85 8.48 19.35
CA GLN A 25 9.91 8.66 20.47
C GLN A 25 8.51 8.25 20.04
N LEU A 26 7.64 7.86 20.98
CA LEU A 26 6.23 7.70 20.67
C LEU A 26 5.59 9.05 20.34
N LYS A 27 4.66 9.06 19.38
CA LYS A 27 3.83 10.23 19.06
C LYS A 27 2.94 10.60 20.25
N ASP A 28 2.37 9.59 20.90
CA ASP A 28 1.70 9.72 22.19
C ASP A 28 2.39 8.80 23.21
N ASP A 29 3.09 9.40 24.17
CA ASP A 29 3.80 8.66 25.21
C ASP A 29 2.84 7.89 26.13
N GLU A 30 1.60 8.36 26.27
CA GLU A 30 0.57 7.68 27.05
C GLU A 30 -0.15 6.57 26.26
N MET A 31 0.04 6.52 24.93
CA MET A 31 -0.61 5.57 24.01
C MET A 31 -2.15 5.59 24.15
N LYS A 32 -2.74 6.78 24.33
CA LYS A 32 -4.18 6.94 24.47
C LYS A 32 -4.88 6.48 23.20
N ASN A 33 -6.07 5.91 23.37
CA ASN A 33 -6.92 5.43 22.26
C ASN A 33 -6.22 4.43 21.31
N GLY A 34 -5.14 3.77 21.75
CA GLY A 34 -4.39 2.83 20.91
C GLY A 34 -3.45 3.49 19.90
N GLU A 35 -3.10 4.77 20.07
CA GLU A 35 -2.07 5.45 19.24
C GLU A 35 -0.67 4.90 19.58
N LEU A 36 -0.14 4.08 18.67
CA LEU A 36 1.17 3.42 18.82
C LEU A 36 2.21 3.96 17.82
N SER A 37 1.91 5.07 17.13
CA SER A 37 2.82 5.65 16.14
C SER A 37 4.15 6.06 16.78
N LEU A 38 5.25 5.72 16.11
CA LEU A 38 6.59 6.14 16.46
C LEU A 38 7.02 7.29 15.55
N ILE A 39 7.59 8.34 16.14
CA ILE A 39 8.27 9.41 15.42
C ILE A 39 9.74 9.03 15.32
N LEU A 40 10.26 8.98 14.09
CA LEU A 40 11.69 8.87 13.80
C LEU A 40 12.20 10.21 13.25
N LYS A 41 13.22 10.78 13.91
CA LYS A 41 13.87 12.05 13.57
C LYS A 41 15.14 11.81 12.76
N ASP A 42 15.53 12.83 11.99
CA ASP A 42 16.76 12.85 11.21
C ASP A 42 16.90 11.63 10.27
N VAL A 43 15.79 11.29 9.58
CA VAL A 43 15.70 10.13 8.68
C VAL A 43 16.75 10.21 7.57
N ASN A 44 17.44 9.10 7.32
CA ASN A 44 18.43 8.91 6.27
C ASN A 44 18.27 7.52 5.62
N SER A 45 19.01 7.26 4.54
CA SER A 45 18.88 6.03 3.75
C SER A 45 19.15 4.74 4.53
N ASN A 46 19.91 4.78 5.63
CA ASN A 46 20.12 3.59 6.46
C ASN A 46 18.90 3.20 7.31
N ASP A 47 17.91 4.09 7.43
CA ASP A 47 16.65 3.81 8.11
C ASP A 47 15.64 3.16 7.17
N GLU A 48 15.92 3.09 5.87
CA GLU A 48 15.06 2.40 4.92
C GLU A 48 14.93 0.92 5.29
N GLY A 49 13.70 0.43 5.32
CA GLY A 49 13.46 -0.94 5.73
C GLY A 49 12.09 -1.21 6.32
N ARG A 50 11.91 -2.47 6.70
CA ARG A 50 10.71 -2.97 7.36
C ARG A 50 10.81 -2.74 8.87
N TYR A 51 9.78 -2.10 9.40
CA TYR A 51 9.55 -1.90 10.83
C TYR A 51 8.37 -2.75 11.26
N GLU A 52 8.49 -3.35 12.44
CA GLU A 52 7.46 -4.19 13.01
C GLU A 52 7.08 -3.61 14.38
N CYS A 53 5.81 -3.24 14.53
CA CYS A 53 5.31 -2.70 15.78
C CYS A 53 4.83 -3.86 16.65
N LEU A 54 5.56 -4.13 17.74
CA LEU A 54 5.20 -5.16 18.71
C LEU A 54 4.48 -4.58 19.94
N TYR A 55 3.22 -4.97 20.20
CA TYR A 55 2.47 -4.48 21.36
C TYR A 55 1.70 -5.59 22.10
N LYS A 56 1.36 -5.31 23.37
CA LYS A 56 0.55 -6.18 24.22
C LYS A 56 -0.55 -5.37 24.88
N GLU A 57 -1.80 -5.75 24.65
CA GLU A 57 -2.94 -5.15 25.31
C GLU A 57 -3.03 -5.66 26.76
N LYS A 58 -3.31 -4.76 27.72
CA LYS A 58 -3.58 -5.16 29.10
C LYS A 58 -4.99 -5.75 29.18
N THR A 59 -5.11 -7.07 29.22
CA THR A 59 -6.40 -7.73 29.44
C THR A 59 -6.83 -7.57 30.91
N GLY A 60 -7.90 -6.81 31.14
CA GLY A 60 -8.51 -6.64 32.46
C GLY A 60 -9.27 -7.89 32.88
N GLY A 61 -8.60 -8.87 33.51
CA GLY A 61 -9.27 -10.10 33.96
C GLY A 61 -8.61 -10.75 35.17
N ARG A 62 -9.28 -10.66 36.33
CA ARG A 62 -8.94 -11.41 37.55
C ARG A 62 -9.04 -12.91 37.24
N ARG A 63 -7.89 -13.60 37.20
CA ARG A 63 -7.69 -15.05 36.95
C ARG A 63 -7.87 -15.54 35.50
N LYS A 64 -6.75 -15.63 34.77
CA LYS A 64 -6.38 -16.86 34.05
C LYS A 64 -4.85 -17.01 34.10
N ARG A 65 -4.39 -17.98 34.90
CA ARG A 65 -3.05 -18.56 34.81
C ARG A 65 -3.01 -19.46 33.57
N VAL A 66 -2.90 -18.85 32.40
CA VAL A 66 -2.26 -19.45 31.22
C VAL A 66 -1.46 -18.30 30.64
N LEU A 67 -0.15 -18.43 30.71
CA LEU A 67 0.80 -17.50 30.11
C LEU A 67 0.72 -17.69 28.60
N ASP A 68 -0.28 -17.07 27.96
CA ASP A 68 -0.24 -16.86 26.51
C ASP A 68 0.84 -15.80 26.25
N PHE A 69 2.07 -16.28 26.10
CA PHE A 69 3.27 -15.51 25.78
C PHE A 69 3.34 -15.10 24.29
N ASN A 70 2.23 -15.11 23.57
CA ASN A 70 2.20 -14.60 22.22
C ASN A 70 1.94 -13.09 22.31
N PHE A 71 3.02 -12.30 22.42
CA PHE A 71 3.00 -10.97 21.81
C PHE A 71 2.42 -11.19 20.41
N SER A 72 1.25 -10.62 20.12
CA SER A 72 0.62 -10.76 18.82
C SER A 72 0.51 -9.38 18.20
N PRO A 73 1.54 -8.95 17.46
CA PRO A 73 1.50 -7.63 16.87
C PRO A 73 1.33 -7.73 15.37
N LYS A 74 0.47 -6.88 14.82
CA LYS A 74 -0.07 -7.01 13.46
C LYS A 74 0.36 -5.91 12.49
N PHE A 75 1.06 -4.87 12.95
CA PHE A 75 1.35 -3.71 12.11
C PHE A 75 2.79 -3.72 11.60
N MET A 76 2.91 -3.92 10.29
CA MET A 76 4.17 -3.81 9.56
C MET A 76 4.16 -2.52 8.75
N VAL A 77 5.21 -1.73 8.92
CA VAL A 77 5.40 -0.48 8.18
C VAL A 77 6.69 -0.60 7.40
N TYR A 78 6.70 -0.21 6.13
CA TYR A 78 7.94 -0.04 5.38
C TYR A 78 8.24 1.43 5.19
N LEU A 79 9.42 1.85 5.62
CA LEU A 79 9.93 3.20 5.38
C LEU A 79 10.78 3.15 4.12
N ASN A 80 10.33 3.82 3.06
CA ASN A 80 11.12 4.06 1.85
C ASN A 80 11.70 5.47 1.91
N VAL A 81 13.03 5.60 1.94
CA VAL A 81 13.68 6.91 2.05
C VAL A 81 14.10 7.34 0.66
N LYS A 82 13.37 8.31 0.08
CA LYS A 82 13.71 8.87 -1.22
C LYS A 82 15.06 9.57 -1.14
N ASP A 83 16.11 8.92 -1.61
CA ASP A 83 17.41 9.55 -1.82
C ASP A 83 17.40 10.25 -3.19
N PRO A 84 17.58 11.59 -3.26
CA PRO A 84 17.70 12.31 -4.51
C PRO A 84 18.80 11.77 -5.45
N GLN A 85 19.80 11.05 -4.91
CA GLN A 85 20.90 10.47 -5.66
C GLN A 85 20.72 8.98 -6.00
N ASN A 86 19.77 8.28 -5.38
CA ASN A 86 19.51 6.86 -5.62
C ASN A 86 18.11 6.68 -6.24
N GLN A 87 18.06 6.73 -7.56
CA GLN A 87 16.84 6.52 -8.33
C GLN A 87 16.46 5.03 -8.33
N ASN A 88 15.93 4.53 -7.22
CA ASN A 88 15.01 3.41 -7.31
C ASN A 88 13.58 3.99 -7.19
N PRO A 89 13.04 4.57 -8.29
CA PRO A 89 11.73 5.18 -8.24
C PRO A 89 10.72 4.13 -7.81
N LEU A 90 9.85 4.51 -6.87
CA LEU A 90 8.64 3.76 -6.55
C LEU A 90 7.98 3.36 -7.87
N LYS A 91 7.79 2.06 -8.10
CA LYS A 91 7.18 1.61 -9.35
C LYS A 91 5.67 1.84 -9.26
N GLU A 92 5.15 2.73 -10.09
CA GLU A 92 3.72 3.02 -10.16
C GLU A 92 3.07 2.21 -11.30
N ILE A 93 1.92 1.62 -11.01
CA ILE A 93 1.07 0.88 -11.95
C ILE A 93 -0.35 1.40 -11.81
N THR A 94 -0.98 1.71 -12.93
CA THR A 94 -2.39 2.09 -12.99
C THR A 94 -3.19 0.98 -13.66
N ALA A 95 -4.37 0.69 -13.13
CA ALA A 95 -5.28 -0.30 -13.68
C ALA A 95 -6.75 0.09 -13.48
N ASN A 96 -7.65 -0.52 -14.24
CA ASN A 96 -9.08 -0.37 -14.05
C ASN A 96 -9.63 -1.57 -13.27
N PRO A 97 -10.79 -1.42 -12.61
CA PRO A 97 -11.52 -2.57 -12.06
C PRO A 97 -11.77 -3.63 -13.14
N GLY A 98 -11.42 -4.88 -12.83
CA GLY A 98 -11.54 -6.04 -13.72
C GLY A 98 -10.27 -6.42 -14.46
N ASP A 99 -9.25 -5.54 -14.51
CA ASP A 99 -7.99 -5.83 -15.20
C ASP A 99 -7.19 -6.94 -14.51
N ASP A 100 -6.37 -7.65 -15.29
CA ASP A 100 -5.29 -8.49 -14.79
C ASP A 100 -3.98 -7.70 -14.87
N VAL A 101 -3.30 -7.50 -13.73
CA VAL A 101 -2.08 -6.67 -13.65
C VAL A 101 -0.89 -7.51 -13.24
N THR A 102 0.30 -7.14 -13.71
CA THR A 102 1.56 -7.73 -13.25
C THR A 102 2.33 -6.71 -12.42
N LEU A 103 2.48 -6.99 -11.13
CA LEU A 103 3.33 -6.24 -10.22
C LEU A 103 4.78 -6.70 -10.38
N PRO A 104 5.70 -5.86 -10.89
CA PRO A 104 7.04 -6.26 -11.23
C PRO A 104 7.90 -6.40 -9.97
N CYS A 105 8.69 -7.47 -9.92
CA CYS A 105 9.73 -7.63 -8.92
C CYS A 105 10.89 -8.42 -9.52
N GLU A 106 12.02 -7.76 -9.71
CA GLU A 106 13.21 -8.39 -10.29
C GLU A 106 14.30 -8.51 -9.24
N ALA A 107 14.76 -9.71 -8.94
CA ALA A 107 15.91 -9.92 -8.07
C ALA A 107 17.19 -9.58 -8.86
N LEU A 108 17.84 -8.46 -8.50
CA LEU A 108 19.11 -8.07 -9.10
C LEU A 108 20.23 -8.96 -8.55
N ASN A 109 21.07 -9.49 -9.45
CA ASN A 109 22.16 -10.44 -9.21
C ASN A 109 21.66 -11.81 -8.77
N TYR A 110 21.94 -12.85 -9.57
CA TYR A 110 21.53 -14.25 -9.39
C TYR A 110 21.78 -14.78 -7.97
N VAL A 111 20.82 -14.54 -7.08
CA VAL A 111 20.73 -15.14 -5.76
C VAL A 111 20.09 -16.52 -5.96
N ASN A 112 20.54 -17.53 -5.22
CA ASN A 112 19.73 -18.74 -5.08
C ASN A 112 18.50 -18.37 -4.24
N ILE A 113 17.47 -17.83 -4.89
CA ILE A 113 16.25 -17.34 -4.24
C ILE A 113 15.50 -18.55 -3.69
N THR A 114 15.27 -18.55 -2.39
CA THR A 114 14.56 -19.62 -1.68
C THR A 114 13.19 -19.16 -1.21
N LEU A 115 12.96 -17.85 -1.12
CA LEU A 115 11.72 -17.26 -0.62
C LEU A 115 11.36 -16.03 -1.45
N VAL A 116 10.09 -15.96 -1.85
CA VAL A 116 9.41 -14.72 -2.21
C VAL A 116 8.08 -14.64 -1.46
N GLU A 117 7.84 -13.50 -0.86
CA GLU A 117 6.59 -13.16 -0.19
C GLU A 117 6.11 -11.81 -0.72
N TRP A 118 4.89 -11.81 -1.26
CA TRP A 118 4.17 -10.59 -1.58
C TRP A 118 3.22 -10.27 -0.44
N MET A 119 3.22 -9.02 0.00
CA MET A 119 2.41 -8.54 1.11
C MET A 119 2.02 -7.09 0.90
N THR A 120 0.92 -6.70 1.54
CA THR A 120 0.57 -5.29 1.80
C THR A 120 1.04 -4.92 3.21
N SER A 121 0.76 -3.71 3.69
CA SER A 121 0.99 -3.35 5.10
C SER A 121 0.22 -4.24 6.08
N ASP A 122 -0.94 -4.74 5.66
CA ASP A 122 -1.91 -5.37 6.57
C ASP A 122 -1.95 -6.89 6.44
N VAL A 123 -1.74 -7.41 5.23
CA VAL A 123 -1.99 -8.83 4.92
C VAL A 123 -0.97 -9.42 3.94
N SER A 124 -0.71 -10.73 4.10
CA SER A 124 0.05 -11.51 3.12
C SER A 124 -0.80 -11.76 1.88
N VAL A 125 -0.25 -11.41 0.72
CA VAL A 125 -0.88 -11.59 -0.61
C VAL A 125 -0.59 -12.99 -1.12
N CYS A 126 0.67 -13.42 -1.07
CA CYS A 126 1.06 -14.80 -1.33
C CYS A 126 2.48 -15.07 -0.84
N LYS A 127 2.77 -16.34 -0.54
CA LYS A 127 4.11 -16.80 -0.17
C LYS A 127 4.52 -18.02 -1.00
N PHE A 128 5.73 -17.96 -1.53
CA PHE A 128 6.40 -19.06 -2.21
C PHE A 128 7.75 -19.30 -1.55
N GLU A 129 7.98 -20.51 -1.08
CA GLU A 129 9.22 -20.90 -0.41
C GLU A 129 9.65 -22.27 -0.89
N ASN A 130 10.92 -22.41 -1.28
CA ASN A 130 11.48 -23.66 -1.81
C ASN A 130 10.64 -24.28 -2.93
N ARG A 131 10.13 -23.44 -3.84
CA ARG A 131 9.25 -23.82 -4.99
C ARG A 131 7.89 -24.39 -4.58
N GLN A 132 7.46 -24.16 -3.33
CA GLN A 132 6.14 -24.54 -2.84
C GLN A 132 5.31 -23.31 -2.53
N THR A 133 4.01 -23.38 -2.80
CA THR A 133 3.03 -22.36 -2.41
C THR A 133 2.53 -22.62 -1.00
N PHE A 134 2.15 -21.54 -0.30
CA PHE A 134 1.55 -21.62 1.04
C PHE A 134 0.16 -20.97 1.08
N PRO A 135 -0.87 -21.58 0.46
CA PRO A 135 -2.20 -20.98 0.35
C PRO A 135 -2.87 -20.67 1.70
N LYS A 136 -2.54 -21.41 2.76
CA LYS A 136 -3.12 -21.19 4.10
C LYS A 136 -2.67 -19.88 4.76
N GLN A 137 -1.57 -19.27 4.27
CA GLN A 137 -1.03 -18.01 4.79
C GLN A 137 -1.51 -16.81 3.99
N GLN A 138 -2.17 -17.05 2.86
CA GLN A 138 -2.70 -16.02 1.97
C GLN A 138 -4.02 -15.48 2.50
N HIS A 139 -4.20 -14.16 2.39
CA HIS A 139 -5.45 -13.53 2.78
C HIS A 139 -6.59 -13.88 1.80
N PRO A 140 -7.82 -14.16 2.29
CA PRO A 140 -8.93 -14.60 1.45
C PRO A 140 -9.29 -13.66 0.28
N SER A 141 -9.04 -12.35 0.40
CA SER A 141 -9.29 -11.39 -0.68
C SER A 141 -8.49 -11.66 -1.96
N TYR A 142 -7.34 -12.35 -1.83
CA TYR A 142 -6.43 -12.66 -2.93
C TYR A 142 -6.57 -14.11 -3.43
N GLU A 143 -7.39 -14.93 -2.78
CA GLU A 143 -7.54 -16.35 -3.10
C GLU A 143 -7.96 -16.53 -4.57
N ASN A 144 -7.29 -17.45 -5.28
CA ASN A 144 -7.49 -17.72 -6.72
C ASN A 144 -7.26 -16.52 -7.65
N ARG A 145 -6.74 -15.39 -7.14
CA ARG A 145 -6.49 -14.16 -7.90
C ARG A 145 -5.01 -13.88 -8.13
N VAL A 146 -4.10 -14.59 -7.49
CA VAL A 146 -2.66 -14.28 -7.57
C VAL A 146 -1.85 -15.45 -8.10
N GLN A 147 -0.84 -15.14 -8.90
CA GLN A 147 0.07 -16.13 -9.48
C GLN A 147 1.45 -15.53 -9.68
N LEU A 148 2.49 -16.18 -9.16
CA LEU A 148 3.87 -15.82 -9.46
C LEU A 148 4.17 -16.11 -10.93
N LYS A 149 4.83 -15.18 -11.62
CA LYS A 149 5.11 -15.29 -13.05
C LYS A 149 6.10 -16.41 -13.38
N ASP A 150 7.15 -16.57 -12.57
CA ASP A 150 8.08 -17.70 -12.63
C ASP A 150 8.08 -18.45 -11.29
N THR A 151 7.38 -19.58 -11.23
CA THR A 151 7.33 -20.44 -10.03
C THR A 151 8.66 -21.16 -9.74
N GLU A 152 9.56 -21.24 -10.73
CA GLU A 152 10.89 -21.80 -10.52
C GLU A 152 11.88 -20.79 -9.93
N MET A 153 11.56 -19.48 -10.02
CA MET A 153 12.37 -18.34 -9.53
C MET A 153 13.80 -18.32 -10.11
N LYS A 154 14.06 -19.01 -11.21
CA LYS A 154 15.42 -19.25 -11.73
C LYS A 154 16.03 -18.01 -12.37
N ASN A 155 15.18 -17.17 -12.97
CA ASN A 155 15.63 -16.02 -13.75
C ASN A 155 15.57 -14.70 -12.97
N GLY A 156 15.20 -14.75 -11.69
CA GLY A 156 15.04 -13.56 -10.86
C GLY A 156 13.78 -12.74 -11.16
N ASP A 157 12.90 -13.19 -12.07
CA ASP A 157 11.58 -12.58 -12.27
C ASP A 157 10.60 -13.10 -11.20
N LEU A 158 10.44 -12.32 -10.14
CA LEU A 158 9.57 -12.58 -9.00
C LEU A 158 8.24 -11.82 -9.11
N SER A 159 7.88 -11.39 -10.32
CA SER A 159 6.68 -10.59 -10.56
C SER A 159 5.40 -11.37 -10.24
N LEU A 160 4.41 -10.67 -9.71
CA LEU A 160 3.12 -11.25 -9.33
C LEU A 160 2.03 -10.79 -10.29
N THR A 161 1.30 -11.73 -10.88
CA THR A 161 0.05 -11.42 -11.58
C THR A 161 -1.10 -11.40 -10.56
N LEU A 162 -1.79 -10.27 -10.45
CA LEU A 162 -3.03 -10.08 -9.72
C LEU A 162 -4.19 -9.96 -10.71
N LYS A 163 -5.10 -10.93 -10.69
CA LYS A 163 -6.23 -11.03 -11.62
C LYS A 163 -7.46 -10.31 -11.11
N ASN A 164 -8.32 -9.83 -12.00
CA ASN A 164 -9.62 -9.23 -11.68
C ASN A 164 -9.52 -8.16 -10.58
N VAL A 165 -8.69 -7.15 -10.81
CA VAL A 165 -8.41 -6.04 -9.89
C VAL A 165 -9.71 -5.36 -9.43
N LYS A 166 -9.78 -5.00 -8.15
CA LYS A 166 -10.89 -4.27 -7.52
C LYS A 166 -10.36 -2.94 -7.00
N SER A 167 -11.23 -1.95 -6.80
CA SER A 167 -10.86 -0.67 -6.17
C SER A 167 -10.26 -0.86 -4.77
N SER A 168 -10.61 -1.94 -4.06
CA SER A 168 -10.01 -2.32 -2.77
C SER A 168 -8.58 -2.86 -2.86
N ASP A 169 -8.09 -3.14 -4.07
CA ASP A 169 -6.71 -3.58 -4.31
C ASP A 169 -5.77 -2.37 -4.55
N ASP A 170 -6.29 -1.13 -4.55
CA ASP A 170 -5.47 0.07 -4.57
C ASP A 170 -4.53 0.12 -3.35
N GLY A 171 -3.26 0.41 -3.59
CA GLY A 171 -2.29 0.67 -2.53
C GLY A 171 -0.91 0.09 -2.79
N ILE A 172 -0.16 -0.03 -1.70
CA ILE A 172 1.26 -0.40 -1.72
C ILE A 172 1.43 -1.91 -1.56
N TYR A 173 2.09 -2.51 -2.53
CA TYR A 173 2.52 -3.90 -2.53
C TYR A 173 4.03 -3.99 -2.32
N MET A 174 4.42 -4.95 -1.49
CA MET A 174 5.81 -5.21 -1.13
C MET A 174 6.18 -6.63 -1.58
N CYS A 175 7.23 -6.73 -2.39
CA CYS A 175 7.87 -7.97 -2.78
C CYS A 175 9.10 -8.19 -1.91
N LEU A 176 8.97 -9.01 -0.87
CA LEU A 176 10.08 -9.45 -0.03
C LEU A 176 10.68 -10.72 -0.63
N TYR A 177 11.99 -10.75 -0.85
CA TYR A 177 12.64 -11.96 -1.30
C TYR A 177 13.96 -12.21 -0.58
N ALA A 178 14.27 -13.49 -0.40
CA ALA A 178 15.49 -13.92 0.26
C ALA A 178 16.15 -15.06 -0.51
N GLY A 179 17.47 -15.09 -0.43
CA GLY A 179 18.28 -16.14 -1.03
C GLY A 179 19.70 -16.16 -0.47
N MET A 180 20.55 -16.96 -1.11
CA MET A 180 21.97 -17.04 -0.77
C MET A 180 22.87 -16.47 -1.87
N LYS A 181 23.85 -15.66 -1.48
CA LYS A 181 24.99 -15.24 -2.30
C LYS A 181 26.26 -15.85 -1.70
N GLY A 182 26.67 -17.00 -2.22
CA GLY A 182 27.68 -17.82 -1.56
C GLY A 182 27.15 -18.35 -0.22
N THR A 183 27.81 -18.02 0.89
CA THR A 183 27.37 -18.36 2.25
C THR A 183 26.54 -17.26 2.92
N GLU A 184 26.46 -16.08 2.32
CA GLU A 184 25.73 -14.94 2.86
C GLU A 184 24.24 -15.06 2.54
N LYS A 185 23.39 -14.91 3.56
CA LYS A 185 21.95 -14.80 3.39
C LYS A 185 21.62 -13.35 3.06
N ILE A 186 21.02 -13.13 1.90
CA ILE A 186 20.54 -11.82 1.47
C ILE A 186 19.03 -11.79 1.60
N GLN A 187 18.51 -10.66 2.06
CA GLN A 187 17.10 -10.35 2.08
C GLN A 187 16.91 -8.95 1.54
N LEU A 188 16.07 -8.80 0.52
CA LEU A 188 15.80 -7.54 -0.16
C LEU A 188 14.30 -7.38 -0.33
N MET A 189 13.88 -6.14 -0.56
CA MET A 189 12.49 -5.83 -0.80
C MET A 189 12.35 -4.80 -1.91
N LYS A 190 11.29 -4.94 -2.71
CA LYS A 190 10.87 -3.95 -3.71
C LYS A 190 9.43 -3.53 -3.44
N ILE A 191 9.12 -2.27 -3.75
CA ILE A 191 7.80 -1.71 -3.58
C ILE A 191 7.19 -1.40 -4.93
N VAL A 192 5.91 -1.70 -5.07
CA VAL A 192 5.07 -1.32 -6.19
C VAL A 192 3.82 -0.63 -5.64
N HIS A 193 3.44 0.51 -6.21
CA HIS A 193 2.18 1.18 -5.93
C HIS A 193 1.21 0.88 -7.05
N LEU A 194 0.08 0.25 -6.72
CA LEU A 194 -1.03 0.01 -7.64
C LEU A 194 -2.11 1.05 -7.39
N THR A 195 -2.45 1.82 -8.42
CA THR A 195 -3.58 2.75 -8.42
C THR A 195 -4.72 2.16 -9.25
N VAL A 196 -5.91 2.10 -8.67
CA VAL A 196 -7.10 1.58 -9.36
C VAL A 196 -8.04 2.71 -9.72
N GLU A 197 -8.14 3.02 -11.02
CA GLU A 197 -8.96 4.12 -11.52
C GLU A 197 -10.37 3.66 -11.83
N ASP A 198 -11.30 4.01 -10.95
CA ASP A 198 -12.72 3.82 -11.20
C ASP A 198 -13.18 4.89 -12.19
N GLY A 199 -13.30 4.55 -13.48
CA GLY A 199 -13.71 5.43 -14.59
C GLY A 199 -15.05 6.20 -14.43
N SER A 200 -15.67 6.16 -13.26
CA SER A 200 -16.81 6.95 -12.81
C SER A 200 -16.67 8.48 -12.99
N SER A 201 -15.44 9.02 -13.11
CA SER A 201 -15.20 10.45 -13.27
C SER A 201 -15.75 11.02 -14.59
N TRP A 202 -15.72 10.25 -15.69
CA TRP A 202 -16.16 10.75 -17.01
C TRP A 202 -17.68 10.84 -17.16
N GLY A 203 -18.44 10.03 -16.42
CA GLY A 203 -19.91 10.03 -16.47
C GLY A 203 -20.54 11.30 -15.89
N VAL A 204 -19.92 11.88 -14.86
CA VAL A 204 -20.39 13.12 -14.22
C VAL A 204 -20.16 14.34 -15.12
N GLN A 205 -19.06 14.33 -15.87
CA GLN A 205 -18.64 15.44 -16.73
C GLN A 205 -19.48 15.56 -18.02
N LEU A 206 -19.84 14.43 -18.63
CA LEU A 206 -20.73 14.41 -19.80
C LEU A 206 -22.18 14.83 -19.44
N GLY A 207 -22.67 14.45 -18.25
CA GLY A 207 -24.00 14.83 -17.78
C GLY A 207 -24.16 16.34 -17.55
N LEU A 208 -23.15 16.99 -16.96
CA LEU A 208 -23.13 18.44 -16.77
C LEU A 208 -23.01 19.20 -18.11
N GLY A 209 -22.19 18.70 -19.04
CA GLY A 209 -22.06 19.32 -20.38
C GLY A 209 -23.37 19.32 -21.18
N LEU A 210 -24.11 18.21 -21.19
CA LEU A 210 -25.39 18.11 -21.89
C LEU A 210 -26.48 19.00 -21.29
N THR A 211 -26.54 19.13 -19.96
CA THR A 211 -27.52 19.99 -19.29
C THR A 211 -27.28 21.47 -19.57
N VAL A 212 -26.03 21.92 -19.54
CA VAL A 212 -25.67 23.31 -19.87
C VAL A 212 -25.99 23.62 -21.34
N ALA A 213 -25.67 22.71 -22.27
CA ALA A 213 -25.97 22.89 -23.69
C ALA A 213 -27.49 22.99 -23.94
N ALA A 214 -28.29 22.15 -23.28
CA ALA A 214 -29.75 22.19 -23.39
C ALA A 214 -30.36 23.52 -22.89
N LEU A 215 -29.86 24.04 -21.76
CA LEU A 215 -30.28 25.35 -21.23
C LEU A 215 -29.90 26.50 -22.17
N ALA A 216 -28.69 26.46 -22.75
CA ALA A 216 -28.26 27.47 -23.72
C ALA A 216 -29.16 27.48 -24.98
N VAL A 217 -29.50 26.31 -25.53
CA VAL A 217 -30.42 26.20 -26.67
C VAL A 217 -31.82 26.68 -26.31
N ALA A 218 -32.34 26.34 -25.13
CA ALA A 218 -33.64 26.80 -24.66
C ALA A 218 -33.68 28.34 -24.49
N LEU A 219 -32.63 28.93 -23.92
CA LEU A 219 -32.49 30.38 -23.80
C LEU A 219 -32.38 31.06 -25.16
N LEU A 220 -31.58 30.50 -26.08
CA LEU A 220 -31.45 31.03 -27.44
C LEU A 220 -32.81 31.00 -28.15
N GLY A 221 -33.52 29.88 -28.07
CA GLY A 221 -34.86 29.72 -28.62
C GLY A 221 -35.87 30.69 -28.00
N TYR A 222 -35.82 30.91 -26.69
CA TYR A 222 -36.65 31.89 -25.99
C TYR A 222 -36.37 33.33 -26.45
N VAL A 223 -35.09 33.71 -26.56
CA VAL A 223 -34.68 35.04 -27.04
C VAL A 223 -35.11 35.24 -28.48
N ILE A 224 -34.88 34.28 -29.38
CA ILE A 224 -35.32 34.33 -30.78
C ILE A 224 -36.84 34.49 -30.86
N LYS A 225 -37.60 33.69 -30.08
CA LYS A 225 -39.07 33.80 -30.04
C LYS A 225 -39.53 35.17 -29.54
N LYS A 226 -38.84 35.74 -28.56
CA LYS A 226 -39.13 37.07 -28.01
C LYS A 226 -38.82 38.18 -29.02
N LEU A 227 -37.67 38.09 -29.70
CA LEU A 227 -37.28 39.01 -30.78
C LEU A 227 -38.25 38.96 -31.96
N TYR A 228 -38.61 37.75 -32.39
CA TYR A 228 -39.60 37.56 -33.46
C TYR A 228 -40.95 38.19 -33.11
N LYS A 229 -41.41 38.03 -31.85
CA LYS A 229 -42.63 38.68 -31.39
C LYS A 229 -42.50 40.20 -31.38
N CYS A 230 -41.35 40.73 -30.93
CA CYS A 230 -41.05 42.16 -30.92
C CYS A 230 -41.11 42.76 -32.33
N MET A 231 -40.48 42.11 -33.33
CA MET A 231 -40.51 42.55 -34.72
C MET A 231 -41.93 42.50 -35.31
N LYS A 232 -42.70 41.45 -35.01
CA LYS A 232 -44.07 41.29 -35.51
C LYS A 232 -45.07 42.27 -34.89
N ASP A 233 -44.78 42.79 -33.71
CA ASP A 233 -45.60 43.81 -33.06
C ASP A 233 -45.23 45.23 -33.54
N ASP A 234 -44.01 45.44 -34.06
CA ASP A 234 -43.56 46.71 -34.68
C ASP A 234 -44.12 46.88 -36.11
N ASP A 235 -44.21 45.80 -36.91
CA ASP A 235 -44.81 45.81 -38.26
C ASP A 235 -46.35 46.02 -38.28
N ARG A 236 -46.99 46.21 -37.11
CA ARG A 236 -48.45 46.34 -36.95
C ARG A 236 -48.91 47.73 -36.48
N LEU A 237 -48.01 48.73 -36.49
CA LEU A 237 -48.27 50.14 -36.21
C LEU A 237 -48.28 50.99 -37.49
#